data_AF-X0UZ01-F1
#
_entry.id   AF-X0UZ01-F1
#
_cell.length_a   1.000
_cell.length_b   1.000
_cell.length_c   1.000
_cell.angle_alpha   90.00
_cell.angle_beta   90.00
_cell.angle_gamma   90.00
#
_symmetry.space_group_name_H-M   'P 1'
#
loop_
_entity.id
_entity.type
_entity.pdbx_description
1 polymer ?
#
loop_
_entity_poly.entity_id
_entity_poly.type
_entity_poly.pdbx_seq_one_letter_code
_entity_poly.pdbx_strand_id
1 'polypeptide(L)' 'MIEMVIESIRVSLMNYQRVVILKEKESDRYLPIWIGPAEADAIAVRLQEVTVSRPLTHDLLRSMIDTLGG' A
#
# COMPACT_ATOMS: atom_id res chain seq x y z
N MET A 1 17.84 9.87 -2.95
CA MET A 1 16.71 8.91 -2.90
C MET A 1 15.75 9.33 -4.01
N ILE A 2 15.20 8.39 -4.79
CA ILE A 2 14.26 8.70 -5.88
C ILE A 2 12.83 8.63 -5.32
N GLU A 3 12.03 9.68 -5.49
CA GLU A 3 10.64 9.71 -5.05
C GLU A 3 9.76 8.86 -6.00
N MET A 4 8.95 7.97 -5.42
CA MET A 4 8.06 7.09 -6.17
C MET A 4 6.64 7.15 -5.60
N VAL A 5 5.66 6.98 -6.49
CA VAL A 5 4.23 6.96 -6.16
C VAL A 5 3.64 5.59 -6.50
N ILE A 6 2.60 5.19 -5.78
CA ILE A 6 1.85 3.98 -6.09
C ILE A 6 0.97 4.27 -7.31
N GLU A 7 1.30 3.67 -8.45
CA GLU A 7 0.50 3.78 -9.69
C GLU A 7 -0.67 2.78 -9.64
N SER A 8 -0.39 1.53 -9.25
CA SER A 8 -1.45 0.52 -9.16
C SER A 8 -1.05 -0.71 -8.33
N ILE A 9 -2.06 -1.45 -7.89
CA ILE A 9 -1.91 -2.79 -7.32
C ILE A 9 -2.57 -3.78 -8.28
N ARG A 10 -1.87 -4.87 -8.60
CA ARG A 10 -2.39 -5.96 -9.42
C ARG A 10 -2.47 -7.22 -8.60
N VAL A 11 -3.60 -7.92 -8.71
CA VAL A 11 -3.82 -9.22 -8.08
C VAL A 11 -3.99 -10.24 -9.20
N SER A 12 -3.10 -11.22 -9.26
CA SER A 12 -3.23 -12.34 -10.18
C SER A 12 -4.10 -13.42 -9.55
N LEU A 13 -5.19 -13.77 -10.22
CA LEU A 13 -6.11 -14.83 -9.77
C LEU A 13 -5.58 -16.24 -10.05
N MET A 14 -4.55 -16.38 -10.90
CA MET A 14 -4.00 -17.69 -11.29
C MET A 14 -2.99 -18.24 -10.28
N ASN A 15 -2.22 -17.36 -9.65
CA ASN A 15 -1.13 -17.74 -8.75
C ASN A 15 -1.16 -16.95 -7.43
N TYR A 16 -2.24 -16.22 -7.16
CA TYR A 16 -2.45 -15.39 -5.96
C TYR A 16 -1.31 -14.39 -5.68
N GLN A 17 -0.47 -14.11 -6.66
CA GLN A 17 0.59 -13.12 -6.54
C GLN A 17 0.00 -11.72 -6.56
N ARG A 18 0.50 -10.88 -5.65
CA ARG A 18 0.18 -9.46 -5.58
C ARG A 18 1.43 -8.66 -5.87
N VAL A 19 1.27 -7.68 -6.75
CA VAL A 19 2.36 -6.78 -7.13
C VAL A 19 1.87 -5.34 -7.03
N VAL A 20 2.68 -4.52 -6.36
CA VAL A 20 2.53 -3.07 -6.35
C VAL A 20 3.43 -2.51 -7.43
N ILE A 21 2.87 -1.69 -8.30
CA ILE A 21 3.60 -0.97 -9.32
C ILE A 21 3.86 0.44 -8.78
N LEU A 22 5.13 0.72 -8.51
CA LEU A 22 5.60 2.06 -8.20
C LEU A 22 6.01 2.76 -9.50
N LYS A 23 5.68 4.04 -9.62
CA LYS A 23 6.10 4.92 -10.71
C LYS A 23 6.99 6.02 -10.16
N GLU A 24 8.09 6.30 -10.85
CA GLU A 24 8.94 7.45 -10.56
C GLU A 24 8.17 8.75 -10.84
N LYS A 25 8.29 9.74 -9.96
CA LYS A 25 7.50 10.98 -10.08
C LYS A 25 7.87 11.83 -11.31
N GLU A 26 9.13 11.80 -11.71
CA GLU A 26 9.69 12.66 -12.77
C GLU A 26 10.06 11.91 -14.05
N SER A 27 9.78 10.60 -14.11
CA SER A 27 10.20 9.71 -15.21
C SER A 27 9.18 8.61 -15.43
N ASP A 28 9.16 8.01 -16.63
CA ASP A 28 8.27 6.89 -16.96
C ASP A 28 8.87 5.53 -16.55
N ARG A 29 9.57 5.52 -15.42
CA ARG A 29 10.21 4.33 -14.86
C ARG A 29 9.27 3.69 -13.84
N TYR A 30 9.13 2.37 -13.98
CA TYR A 30 8.30 1.55 -13.10
C TYR A 30 9.15 0.58 -12.28
N LEU A 31 8.76 0.38 -11.02
CA LEU A 31 9.35 -0.61 -10.12
C LEU A 31 8.24 -1.53 -9.58
N PRO A 32 8.18 -2.78 -10.06
CA PRO A 32 7.28 -3.77 -9.49
C PRO A 32 7.84 -4.32 -8.17
N ILE A 33 7.01 -4.36 -7.13
CA ILE A 33 7.33 -4.98 -5.84
C ILE A 33 6.29 -6.05 -5.55
N TRP A 34 6.73 -7.30 -5.40
CA TRP A 34 5.88 -8.39 -4.94
C TRP A 34 5.69 -8.30 -3.44
N ILE A 35 4.43 -8.41 -3.02
CA ILE A 35 4.04 -8.36 -1.62
C ILE A 35 3.12 -9.53 -1.29
N GLY A 36 2.97 -9.80 0.00
CA GLY A 36 2.08 -10.83 0.49
C GLY A 36 0.61 -10.45 0.39
N PRO A 37 -0.28 -11.42 0.67
CA PRO A 37 -1.73 -11.22 0.68
C PRO A 37 -2.18 -10.12 1.64
N ALA A 38 -1.68 -10.16 2.88
CA ALA A 38 -2.11 -9.26 3.94
C ALA A 38 -1.73 -7.81 3.64
N GLU A 39 -0.52 -7.57 3.10
CA GLU A 39 -0.04 -6.23 2.75
C GLU A 39 -0.87 -5.65 1.60
N ALA A 40 -1.13 -6.46 0.56
CA ALA A 40 -1.87 -5.98 -0.59
C ALA A 40 -3.31 -5.59 -0.23
N ASP A 41 -3.97 -6.41 0.60
CA ASP A 41 -5.33 -6.16 1.05
C ASP A 41 -5.37 -4.89 1.92
N ALA A 42 -4.40 -4.70 2.83
CA ALA A 42 -4.30 -3.49 3.65
C ALA A 42 -4.11 -2.21 2.82
N ILE A 43 -3.25 -2.24 1.78
CA ILE A 43 -3.05 -1.08 0.90
C ILE A 43 -4.29 -0.86 0.03
N ALA A 44 -4.91 -1.92 -0.49
CA ALA A 44 -6.12 -1.83 -1.31
C ALA A 44 -7.29 -1.18 -0.56
N VAL A 45 -7.52 -1.55 0.69
CA VAL A 45 -8.57 -0.93 1.54
C VAL A 45 -8.34 0.58 1.67
N ARG A 46 -7.09 1.01 1.85
CA ARG A 46 -6.76 2.44 1.97
C ARG A 46 -6.91 3.20 0.67
N LEU A 47 -6.53 2.59 -0.46
CA LEU A 47 -6.68 3.17 -1.81
C LEU A 47 -8.15 3.27 -2.24
N GLN A 48 -9.00 2.35 -1.79
CA GLN A 48 -10.44 2.40 -2.03
C GLN A 48 -11.18 3.37 -1.09
N GLU A 49 -10.46 4.03 -0.17
CA GLU A 49 -11.00 4.97 0.83
C GLU A 49 -12.17 4.39 1.64
N VAL A 50 -12.16 3.08 1.88
CA VAL A 50 -13.22 2.40 2.63
C VAL A 50 -13.09 2.74 4.11
N THR A 51 -14.16 3.30 4.68
CA THR A 51 -14.26 3.52 6.12
C THR A 51 -14.65 2.22 6.82
N VAL A 52 -13.80 1.74 7.72
CA VAL A 52 -14.05 0.56 8.55
C VAL A 52 -14.52 0.96 9.95
N SER A 53 -15.34 0.12 10.58
CA SER A 53 -15.90 0.39 11.92
C SER A 53 -14.87 0.29 13.06
N ARG A 54 -13.72 -0.32 12.80
CA ARG A 54 -12.62 -0.53 13.74
C ARG A 54 -11.31 -0.15 13.07
N PRO A 55 -10.35 0.48 13.78
CA PRO A 55 -9.06 0.83 13.20
C PRO A 55 -8.30 -0.42 12.74
N LEU A 56 -7.72 -0.37 11.53
CA LEU A 56 -6.84 -1.43 11.04
C LEU A 56 -5.46 -1.32 11.70
N THR A 57 -4.61 -2.32 11.47
CA THR A 57 -3.23 -2.36 12.02
C THR A 57 -2.45 -1.09 11.71
N HIS A 58 -2.55 -0.56 10.49
CA HIS A 58 -1.86 0.66 10.08
C HIS A 58 -2.46 1.93 10.73
N ASP A 59 -3.78 1.98 10.92
CA ASP A 59 -4.44 3.10 11.60
C ASP A 59 -4.08 3.13 13.09
N LEU A 60 -4.04 1.96 13.72
CA LEU A 60 -3.61 1.81 15.10
C LEU A 60 -2.14 2.22 15.26
N LEU A 61 -1.26 1.75 14.36
CA LEU A 61 0.16 2.10 14.39
C LEU A 61 0.37 3.60 14.22
N ARG A 62 -0.35 4.23 13.26
CA ARG A 62 -0.33 5.68 13.10
C ARG A 62 -0.77 6.39 14.38
N SER A 63 -1.88 5.96 14.98
CA SER A 63 -2.39 6.55 16.22
C SER A 63 -1.39 6.43 17.37
N MET A 64 -0.67 5.31 17.45
CA MET A 64 0.40 5.11 18.44
C MET A 64 1.56 6.09 18.21
N ILE A 65 2.03 6.25 16.96
CA ILE A 65 3.10 7.19 16.62
C ILE A 65 2.67 8.63 16.95
N ASP A 66 1.47 9.02 16.54
CA ASP A 66 0.90 10.35 16.81
C ASP A 66 0.80 10.61 18.33
N THR A 67 0.40 9.59 19.12
CA THR A 67 0.29 9.71 20.58
C THR A 67 1.64 9.88 21.27
N LEU A 68 2.71 9.32 20.69
CA LEU A 68 4.07 9.41 21.21
C LEU A 68 4.80 10.69 20.76
N GLY A 69 4.16 11.56 19.98
CA GLY A 69 4.73 12.83 19.52
C GLY A 69 5.74 12.69 18.37
N GLY A 70 5.60 11.62 17.56
CA GLY A 70 6.37 11.42 16.33
C GLY A 70 5.87 12.22 15.14
#